data_AF-M6UIR8-F1
#
_entry.id   AF-M6UIR8-F1
#
_cell.length_a   1.000
_cell.length_b   1.000
_cell.length_c   1.000
_cell.angle_alpha   90.00
_cell.angle_beta   90.00
_cell.angle_gamma   90.00
#
_symmetry.space_group_name_H-M   'P 1'
#
loop_
_entity.id
_entity.type
_entity.pdbx_description
1 polymer ?
#
loop_
_entity_poly.entity_id
_entity_poly.type
_entity_poly.pdbx_seq_one_letter_code
_entity_poly.pdbx_strand_id
1 'polypeptide(L)'
;MKRFYILFLLPIFSFLFGCPHYSTTRLISTPPTLISIVPIASGHELRLRAGNPELLFSGYRLYVANTENDSRFPADLNSGIDCVDGILNLIPNQPLEYSIELSPNGGPLAAIGTGENPNRICKMNITLSSGQYLTLRSHVLVVSITNGNTSGFVFSMPSNSLKVP
;
A
#
# COMPACT_ATOMS: atom_id res chain seq x y z
N MET A 1 30.93 39.28 0.69
CA MET A 1 31.08 37.95 1.32
C MET A 1 30.40 37.79 2.70
N LYS A 2 29.59 38.74 3.20
CA LYS A 2 28.91 38.60 4.52
C LYS A 2 27.49 38.01 4.49
N ARG A 3 26.79 38.06 3.34
CA ARG A 3 25.39 37.58 3.21
C ARG A 3 25.25 36.05 3.09
N PHE A 4 26.27 35.34 2.63
CA PHE A 4 26.23 33.88 2.44
C PHE A 4 26.32 33.08 3.75
N TYR A 5 26.95 33.63 4.79
CA TYR A 5 27.08 32.95 6.08
C TYR A 5 25.76 32.85 6.85
N ILE A 6 24.85 33.81 6.68
CA ILE A 6 23.54 33.83 7.36
C ILE A 6 22.62 32.74 6.80
N LEU A 7 22.71 32.43 5.50
CA LEU A 7 21.95 31.36 4.84
C LEU A 7 22.41 29.95 5.27
N PHE A 8 23.69 29.78 5.59
CA PHE A 8 24.24 28.50 6.09
C PHE A 8 23.96 28.26 7.58
N LEU A 9 23.71 29.32 8.36
CA LEU A 9 23.39 29.22 9.79
C LEU A 9 21.92 28.86 10.05
N LEU A 10 21.02 29.17 9.10
CA LEU A 10 19.59 28.87 9.23
C LEU A 10 19.28 27.38 9.41
N PRO A 11 19.80 26.44 8.60
CA PRO A 11 19.52 25.01 8.78
C PRO A 11 20.12 24.46 10.07
N ILE A 12 21.29 24.96 10.50
CA ILE A 12 21.95 24.52 11.74
C ILE A 12 21.12 24.94 12.97
N PHE A 13 20.52 26.14 12.94
CA PHE A 13 19.63 26.60 14.00
C PHE A 13 18.32 25.80 14.04
N SER A 14 17.78 25.40 12.89
CA SER A 14 16.59 24.55 12.81
C SER A 14 16.80 23.14 13.39
N PHE A 15 18.03 22.60 13.33
CA PHE A 15 18.37 21.31 13.91
C PHE A 15 18.59 21.34 15.44
N LEU A 16 18.99 22.49 16.00
CA LEU A 16 19.27 22.63 17.44
C LEU A 16 18.02 22.86 18.29
N PHE A 17 16.96 23.42 17.70
CA PHE A 17 15.65 23.58 18.33
C PHE A 17 14.69 22.56 17.73
N GLY A 18 14.82 21.29 18.15
CA GLY A 18 13.97 20.20 17.69
C GLY A 18 12.51 20.63 17.60
N CYS A 19 11.88 20.41 16.45
CA CYS A 19 10.52 20.90 16.18
C CYS A 19 9.52 20.25 17.17
N PRO A 20 8.90 21.02 18.07
CA PRO A 20 8.04 20.47 19.12
C PRO A 20 6.61 20.16 18.61
N HIS A 21 6.35 20.34 17.31
CA HIS A 21 5.03 20.27 16.70
C HIS A 21 4.86 19.11 15.71
N TYR A 22 5.63 18.03 15.86
CA TYR A 22 5.28 16.81 15.16
C TYR A 22 4.09 16.13 15.85
N SER A 23 3.03 15.91 15.09
CA SER A 23 1.87 15.13 15.52
C SER A 23 2.35 13.76 16.01
N THR A 24 2.16 13.47 17.30
CA THR A 24 2.33 12.12 17.87
C THR A 24 1.13 11.21 17.59
N THR A 25 0.11 11.74 16.92
CA THR A 25 -1.08 10.98 16.53
C THR A 25 -0.68 9.94 15.48
N ARG A 26 -0.94 8.66 15.78
CA ARG A 26 -0.69 7.55 14.87
C ARG A 26 -1.44 7.80 13.56
N LEU A 27 -0.74 7.71 12.43
CA LEU A 27 -1.38 7.74 11.11
C LEU A 27 -2.34 6.55 11.01
N ILE A 28 -3.61 6.83 10.71
CA ILE A 28 -4.64 5.82 10.49
C ILE A 28 -4.98 5.85 9.01
N SER A 29 -4.28 5.01 8.26
CA SER A 29 -4.61 4.79 6.84
C SER A 29 -5.98 4.12 6.74
N THR A 30 -6.88 4.70 5.95
CA THR A 30 -8.17 4.10 5.62
C THR A 30 -7.96 2.80 4.85
N PRO A 31 -8.58 1.68 5.26
CA PRO A 31 -8.45 0.43 4.53
C PRO A 31 -9.04 0.55 3.11
N PRO A 32 -8.46 -0.16 2.12
CA PRO A 32 -9.07 -0.26 0.80
C PRO A 32 -10.38 -1.06 0.86
N THR A 33 -11.26 -0.84 -0.11
CA THR A 33 -12.47 -1.65 -0.31
C THR A 33 -12.30 -2.49 -1.57
N LEU A 34 -12.36 -3.82 -1.42
CA LEU A 34 -12.32 -4.75 -2.53
C LEU A 34 -13.70 -4.81 -3.21
N ILE A 35 -13.73 -4.66 -4.53
CA ILE A 35 -14.94 -4.59 -5.35
C ILE A 35 -15.23 -5.94 -5.99
N SER A 36 -14.25 -6.49 -6.69
CA SER A 36 -14.39 -7.77 -7.37
C SER A 36 -13.03 -8.41 -7.65
N ILE A 37 -13.07 -9.71 -7.92
CA ILE A 37 -11.97 -10.45 -8.51
C ILE A 37 -12.48 -11.12 -9.78
N VAL A 38 -11.77 -10.95 -10.89
CA VAL A 38 -12.14 -11.53 -12.19
C VAL A 38 -10.93 -12.21 -12.82
N PRO A 39 -11.12 -13.35 -13.52
CA PRO A 39 -10.02 -14.00 -14.22
C PRO A 39 -9.54 -13.15 -15.41
N ILE A 40 -8.24 -13.12 -15.64
CA ILE A 40 -7.57 -12.49 -16.78
C ILE A 40 -6.52 -13.44 -17.35
N ALA A 41 -5.94 -13.12 -18.51
CA ALA A 41 -4.96 -13.99 -19.16
C ALA A 41 -3.72 -14.30 -18.29
N SER A 42 -3.29 -13.36 -17.44
CA SER A 42 -2.13 -13.54 -16.56
C SER A 42 -2.44 -14.11 -15.19
N GLY A 43 -3.72 -14.34 -14.85
CA GLY A 43 -4.16 -14.77 -13.52
C GLY A 43 -5.50 -14.17 -13.16
N HIS A 44 -5.51 -13.23 -12.21
CA HIS A 44 -6.72 -12.52 -11.79
C HIS A 44 -6.50 -11.01 -11.74
N GLU A 45 -7.55 -10.27 -12.02
CA GLU A 45 -7.65 -8.84 -11.76
C GLU A 45 -8.45 -8.62 -10.47
N LEU A 46 -7.80 -8.04 -9.46
CA LEU A 46 -8.44 -7.61 -8.22
C LEU A 46 -8.81 -6.13 -8.32
N ARG A 47 -10.10 -5.81 -8.35
CA ARG A 47 -10.60 -4.44 -8.41
C ARG A 47 -10.84 -3.90 -7.01
N LEU A 48 -10.40 -2.67 -6.77
CA LEU A 48 -10.49 -2.02 -5.48
C LEU A 48 -10.80 -0.53 -5.60
N ARG A 49 -11.36 0.03 -4.54
CA ARG A 49 -11.46 1.48 -4.32
C ARG A 49 -10.66 1.83 -3.08
N ALA A 50 -9.78 2.80 -3.22
CA ALA A 50 -8.95 3.27 -2.13
C ALA A 50 -8.75 4.77 -2.27
N GLY A 51 -8.83 5.48 -1.14
CA GLY A 51 -8.28 6.83 -1.03
C GLY A 51 -6.83 6.71 -0.59
N ASN A 52 -5.94 7.49 -1.19
CA ASN A 52 -4.53 7.49 -0.82
C ASN A 52 -4.11 8.88 -0.29
N PRO A 53 -4.53 9.26 0.93
CA PRO A 53 -4.35 10.63 1.39
C PRO A 53 -2.97 10.91 2.03
N GLU A 54 -2.03 9.96 2.05
CA GLU A 54 -0.85 10.10 2.93
C GLU A 54 0.50 10.13 2.20
N LEU A 55 1.30 11.16 2.53
CA LEU A 55 2.66 11.41 2.03
C LEU A 55 3.63 10.21 2.22
N LEU A 56 3.30 9.29 3.13
CA LEU A 56 4.14 8.15 3.51
C LEU A 56 3.55 6.79 3.08
N PHE A 57 2.56 6.79 2.19
CA PHE A 57 2.03 5.55 1.63
C PHE A 57 3.15 4.75 0.95
N SER A 58 3.25 3.47 1.30
CA SER A 58 4.31 2.58 0.83
C SER A 58 3.77 1.42 -0.02
N GLY A 59 2.44 1.20 -0.06
CA GLY A 59 1.84 0.22 -0.96
C GLY A 59 0.67 -0.56 -0.34
N TYR A 60 0.32 -1.65 -1.01
CA TYR A 60 -0.67 -2.61 -0.57
C TYR A 60 -0.04 -3.97 -0.30
N ARG A 61 -0.56 -4.67 0.70
CA ARG A 61 -0.21 -6.05 1.04
C ARG A 61 -1.46 -6.91 1.04
N LEU A 62 -1.40 -8.02 0.31
CA LEU A 62 -2.46 -9.00 0.17
C LEU A 62 -2.25 -10.18 1.12
N TYR A 63 -3.32 -10.59 1.77
CA TYR A 63 -3.37 -11.77 2.63
C TYR A 63 -4.38 -12.75 2.04
N VAL A 64 -3.96 -13.99 1.91
CA VAL A 64 -4.75 -15.06 1.30
C VAL A 64 -4.83 -16.22 2.28
N ALA A 65 -6.03 -16.73 2.51
CA ALA A 65 -6.24 -17.86 3.41
C ALA A 65 -7.45 -18.71 3.01
N ASN A 66 -7.60 -19.87 3.64
CA ASN A 66 -8.73 -20.77 3.39
C ASN A 66 -10.00 -20.39 4.15
N THR A 67 -9.89 -19.48 5.14
CA THR A 67 -11.04 -18.93 5.87
C THR A 67 -11.02 -17.40 5.80
N GLU A 68 -12.19 -16.78 5.89
CA GLU A 68 -12.30 -15.32 5.90
C GLU A 68 -11.58 -14.71 7.11
N ASN A 69 -11.65 -15.37 8.27
CA ASN A 69 -11.04 -14.87 9.48
C ASN A 69 -9.52 -14.84 9.35
N ASP A 70 -8.92 -15.91 8.82
CA ASP A 70 -7.46 -16.01 8.70
C ASP A 70 -6.91 -15.05 7.64
N SER A 71 -7.68 -14.71 6.61
CA SER A 71 -7.26 -13.70 5.63
C SER A 71 -7.29 -12.29 6.25
N ARG A 72 -8.26 -12.00 7.12
CA ARG A 72 -8.39 -10.69 7.79
C ARG A 72 -7.43 -10.53 8.96
N PHE A 73 -7.15 -11.61 9.67
CA PHE A 73 -6.34 -11.64 10.88
C PHE A 73 -5.22 -12.71 10.77
N PRO A 74 -4.25 -12.51 9.86
CA PRO A 74 -3.13 -13.42 9.74
C PRO A 74 -2.30 -13.41 11.04
N ALA A 75 -1.69 -14.55 11.36
CA ALA A 75 -0.81 -14.66 12.53
C ALA A 75 0.42 -13.75 12.45
N ASP A 76 0.87 -13.42 11.24
CA ASP A 76 1.96 -12.48 10.97
C ASP A 76 1.56 -11.49 9.86
N LEU A 77 1.68 -10.19 10.11
CA LEU A 77 1.42 -9.14 9.10
C LEU A 77 2.55 -9.04 8.06
N ASN A 78 3.68 -9.72 8.27
CA ASN A 78 4.78 -9.79 7.31
C ASN A 78 4.64 -10.94 6.31
N SER A 79 3.70 -11.87 6.51
CA SER A 79 3.51 -13.02 5.62
C SER A 79 2.70 -12.72 4.35
N GLY A 80 2.24 -11.47 4.19
CA GLY A 80 1.45 -11.08 3.03
C GLY A 80 2.29 -10.81 1.78
N ILE A 81 1.62 -10.69 0.65
CA ILE A 81 2.23 -10.48 -0.66
C ILE A 81 2.17 -8.99 -0.99
N ASP A 82 3.33 -8.39 -1.24
CA ASP A 82 3.42 -6.98 -1.59
C ASP A 82 3.15 -6.72 -3.06
N CYS A 83 2.58 -5.54 -3.27
CA CYS A 83 2.39 -4.89 -4.55
C CYS A 83 3.75 -4.48 -5.12
N VAL A 84 4.16 -5.10 -6.23
CA VAL A 84 5.43 -4.84 -6.95
C VAL A 84 5.17 -4.21 -8.32
N ASP A 85 6.21 -3.61 -8.90
CA ASP A 85 6.23 -3.12 -10.29
C ASP A 85 5.12 -2.11 -10.64
N GLY A 86 4.71 -1.30 -9.66
CA GLY A 86 3.57 -0.38 -9.75
C GLY A 86 3.90 1.09 -9.48
N ILE A 87 3.05 2.00 -9.97
CA ILE A 87 3.11 3.43 -9.64
C ILE A 87 2.30 3.64 -8.35
N LEU A 88 2.85 3.19 -7.23
CA LEU A 88 2.16 3.23 -5.93
C LEU A 88 2.06 4.63 -5.32
N ASN A 89 2.95 5.54 -5.73
CA ASN A 89 3.14 6.82 -5.06
C ASN A 89 2.10 7.90 -5.39
N LEU A 90 1.26 7.72 -6.41
CA LEU A 90 0.37 8.80 -6.86
C LEU A 90 -0.98 8.25 -7.30
N ILE A 91 -1.75 7.74 -6.33
CA ILE A 91 -3.19 7.57 -6.50
C ILE A 91 -3.79 8.96 -6.18
N PRO A 92 -4.26 9.74 -7.17
CA PRO A 92 -4.95 10.99 -6.87
C PRO A 92 -6.12 10.67 -5.93
N ASN A 93 -6.41 11.57 -4.97
CA ASN A 93 -7.54 11.47 -4.05
C ASN A 93 -8.87 11.63 -4.81
N GLN A 94 -9.13 10.72 -5.74
CA GLN A 94 -10.28 10.65 -6.60
C GLN A 94 -10.99 9.32 -6.35
N PRO A 95 -12.33 9.30 -6.39
CA PRO A 95 -13.13 8.09 -6.24
C PRO A 95 -13.04 7.23 -7.51
N LEU A 96 -11.84 6.75 -7.84
CA LEU A 96 -11.57 5.88 -8.97
C LEU A 96 -11.50 4.42 -8.49
N GLU A 97 -11.88 3.54 -9.40
CA GLU A 97 -11.66 2.11 -9.25
C GLU A 97 -10.31 1.77 -9.85
N TYR A 98 -9.46 1.16 -9.05
CA TYR A 98 -8.13 0.67 -9.43
C TYR A 98 -8.16 -0.84 -9.59
N SER A 99 -7.15 -1.39 -10.27
CA SER A 99 -6.93 -2.83 -10.31
C SER A 99 -5.52 -3.23 -9.93
N ILE A 100 -5.40 -4.42 -9.33
CA ILE A 100 -4.14 -5.09 -9.05
C ILE A 100 -4.13 -6.40 -9.82
N GLU A 101 -3.04 -6.66 -10.52
CA GLU A 101 -2.82 -7.95 -11.17
C GLU A 101 -2.32 -8.98 -10.15
N LEU A 102 -3.01 -10.11 -10.05
CA LEU A 102 -2.62 -11.25 -9.23
C LEU A 102 -2.17 -12.36 -10.19
N SER A 103 -0.86 -12.60 -10.27
CA SER A 103 -0.28 -13.52 -11.26
C SER A 103 0.81 -14.39 -10.63
N PRO A 104 0.95 -15.67 -11.01
CA PRO A 104 2.07 -16.49 -10.57
C PRO A 104 3.41 -16.07 -11.21
N ASN A 105 3.36 -15.33 -12.32
CA ASN A 105 4.53 -15.00 -13.11
C ASN A 105 5.15 -13.69 -12.60
N GLY A 106 6.47 -13.65 -12.40
CA GLY A 106 7.17 -12.39 -12.12
C GLY A 106 7.27 -11.47 -13.35
N GLY A 107 7.95 -10.34 -13.20
CA GLY A 107 8.17 -9.37 -14.27
C GLY A 107 7.09 -8.30 -14.37
N PRO A 108 7.16 -7.42 -15.39
CA PRO A 108 6.35 -6.20 -15.47
C PRO A 108 4.84 -6.48 -15.51
N LEU A 109 4.05 -5.43 -15.28
CA LEU A 109 2.59 -5.47 -15.45
C LEU A 109 2.23 -5.99 -16.84
N ALA A 110 1.27 -6.91 -16.89
CA ALA A 110 0.70 -7.34 -18.15
C ALA A 110 0.00 -6.16 -18.84
N ALA A 111 0.05 -6.14 -20.17
CA ALA A 111 -0.73 -5.19 -20.96
C ALA A 111 -2.23 -5.33 -20.62
N ILE A 112 -2.94 -4.20 -20.59
CA ILE A 112 -4.37 -4.18 -20.28
C ILE A 112 -5.14 -4.86 -21.43
N GLY A 113 -5.83 -5.95 -21.12
CA GLY A 113 -6.72 -6.66 -22.03
C GLY A 113 -8.07 -5.97 -22.21
N THR A 114 -8.87 -6.47 -23.17
CA THR A 114 -10.21 -5.94 -23.43
C THR A 114 -11.14 -6.22 -22.25
N GLY A 115 -11.74 -5.16 -21.67
CA GLY A 115 -12.67 -5.28 -20.53
C GLY A 115 -11.99 -5.29 -19.14
N GLU A 116 -10.66 -5.25 -19.11
CA GLU A 116 -9.86 -5.05 -17.89
C GLU A 116 -9.85 -3.57 -17.50
N ASN A 117 -9.65 -3.29 -16.22
CA ASN A 117 -9.59 -1.93 -15.71
C ASN A 117 -8.26 -1.27 -16.14
N PRO A 118 -8.31 -0.12 -16.83
CA PRO A 118 -7.10 0.58 -17.30
C PRO A 118 -6.25 1.14 -16.15
N ASN A 119 -6.82 1.31 -14.96
CA ASN A 119 -6.13 1.85 -13.78
C ASN A 119 -5.44 0.73 -12.99
N ARG A 120 -4.64 -0.10 -13.67
CA ARG A 120 -3.84 -1.14 -13.02
C ARG A 120 -2.65 -0.51 -12.32
N ILE A 121 -2.62 -0.60 -10.99
CA ILE A 121 -1.64 0.12 -10.17
C ILE A 121 -0.38 -0.70 -9.90
N CYS A 122 -0.49 -2.04 -9.83
CA CYS A 122 0.63 -2.93 -9.55
C CYS A 122 0.27 -4.39 -9.77
N LYS A 123 1.26 -5.25 -9.48
CA LYS A 123 1.18 -6.70 -9.56
C LYS A 123 1.53 -7.33 -8.22
N MET A 124 0.96 -8.50 -7.94
CA MET A 124 1.30 -9.32 -6.79
C MET A 124 1.58 -10.74 -7.27
N ASN A 125 2.75 -11.25 -6.94
CA ASN A 125 3.20 -12.55 -7.41
C ASN A 125 2.56 -13.65 -6.56
N ILE A 126 1.42 -14.18 -7.00
CA ILE A 126 0.66 -15.18 -6.27
C ILE A 126 -0.11 -16.13 -7.19
N THR A 127 -0.16 -17.40 -6.77
CA THR A 127 -1.09 -18.39 -7.33
C THR A 127 -2.31 -18.49 -6.41
N LEU A 128 -3.51 -18.27 -6.96
CA LEU A 128 -4.76 -18.37 -6.23
C LEU A 128 -5.46 -19.69 -6.54
N SER A 129 -6.07 -20.27 -5.52
CA SER A 129 -6.96 -21.42 -5.64
C SER A 129 -8.41 -20.99 -5.43
N SER A 130 -9.33 -21.61 -6.17
CA SER A 130 -10.76 -21.38 -5.98
C SER A 130 -11.17 -21.62 -4.53
N GLY A 131 -12.03 -20.75 -4.01
CA GLY A 131 -12.54 -20.81 -2.65
C GLY A 131 -11.65 -20.17 -1.57
N GLN A 132 -10.44 -19.72 -1.90
CA GLN A 132 -9.63 -18.93 -0.98
C GLN A 132 -10.23 -17.53 -0.73
N TYR A 133 -9.94 -16.97 0.43
CA TYR A 133 -10.33 -15.63 0.84
C TYR A 133 -9.16 -14.65 0.71
N LEU A 134 -9.46 -13.46 0.21
CA LEU A 134 -8.51 -12.39 -0.07
C LEU A 134 -8.84 -11.19 0.81
N THR A 135 -7.84 -10.64 1.48
CA THR A 135 -7.94 -9.38 2.21
C THR A 135 -6.75 -8.50 1.89
N LEU A 136 -6.99 -7.20 1.72
CA LEU A 136 -5.95 -6.22 1.40
C LEU A 136 -5.77 -5.22 2.54
N ARG A 137 -4.52 -4.83 2.78
CA ARG A 137 -4.18 -3.72 3.68
C ARG A 137 -3.28 -2.73 2.97
N SER A 138 -3.49 -1.45 3.20
CA SER A 138 -2.47 -0.45 2.88
C SER A 138 -1.39 -0.47 3.97
N HIS A 139 -0.16 -0.14 3.60
CA HIS A 139 0.91 0.09 4.56
C HIS A 139 1.54 1.46 4.33
N VAL A 140 1.84 2.12 5.45
CA VAL A 140 2.41 3.46 5.50
C VAL A 140 3.74 3.37 6.25
N LEU A 141 4.76 4.03 5.73
CA LEU A 141 6.04 4.18 6.42
C LEU A 141 5.84 5.17 7.58
N VAL A 142 6.06 4.73 8.81
CA VAL A 142 6.12 5.62 9.97
C VAL A 142 7.58 5.87 10.30
N VAL A 143 7.97 7.14 10.24
CA VAL A 143 9.28 7.60 10.69
C VAL A 143 9.12 8.10 12.13
N SER A 144 9.52 7.30 13.11
CA SER A 144 9.68 7.78 14.47
C SER A 144 11.07 8.38 14.62
N ILE A 145 11.13 9.72 14.70
CA ILE A 145 12.36 10.47 14.93
C ILE A 145 12.80 10.48 16.40
N THR A 146 12.05 9.81 17.29
CA THR A 146 12.44 9.69 18.70
C THR A 146 13.64 8.75 18.81
N ASN A 147 14.79 9.29 19.24
CA ASN A 147 16.08 8.59 19.43
C ASN A 147 16.75 8.02 18.17
N GLY A 148 16.40 8.49 16.97
CA GLY A 148 17.18 8.27 15.74
C GLY A 148 17.19 6.85 15.17
N ASN A 149 16.41 5.90 15.70
CA ASN A 149 16.59 4.47 15.41
C ASN A 149 15.32 3.67 15.06
N THR A 150 14.17 4.29 14.73
CA THR A 150 12.99 3.48 14.36
C THR A 150 12.14 4.07 13.24
N SER A 151 12.43 3.64 12.01
CA SER A 151 11.43 3.60 10.94
C SER A 151 10.71 2.24 10.97
N GLY A 152 9.40 2.22 10.81
CA GLY A 152 8.61 0.99 10.80
C GLY A 152 7.39 1.11 9.88
N PHE A 153 6.77 -0.01 9.53
CA PHE A 153 5.55 -0.02 8.74
C PHE A 153 4.32 -0.10 9.64
N VAL A 154 3.34 0.76 9.39
CA VAL A 154 2.00 0.65 9.98
C VAL A 154 1.02 0.21 8.91
N PHE A 155 0.31 -0.88 9.18
CA PHE A 155 -0.75 -1.40 8.32
C PHE A 155 -2.08 -0.76 8.69
N SER A 156 -2.94 -0.55 7.69
CA SER A 156 -4.35 -0.24 7.91
C SER A 156 -5.08 -1.38 8.62
N MET A 157 -6.32 -1.12 9.01
CA MET A 157 -7.29 -2.18 9.25
C MET A 157 -7.45 -3.07 7.99
N PRO A 158 -7.92 -4.32 8.13
CA PRO A 158 -8.20 -5.17 6.98
C PRO A 158 -9.36 -4.59 6.14
N SER A 159 -9.28 -4.75 4.82
CA SER A 159 -10.44 -4.57 3.93
C SER A 159 -11.58 -5.56 4.25
N ASN A 160 -12.69 -5.45 3.51
CA ASN A 160 -13.59 -6.58 3.32
C ASN A 160 -12.85 -7.75 2.66
N SER A 161 -13.37 -8.96 2.82
CA SER A 161 -12.83 -10.14 2.15
C SER A 161 -13.57 -10.44 0.85
N LEU A 162 -12.84 -10.90 -0.16
CA LEU A 162 -13.41 -11.50 -1.36
C LEU A 162 -13.03 -12.97 -1.44
N LYS A 163 -13.95 -13.81 -1.88
CA LYS A 163 -13.68 -15.22 -2.15
C LYS A 163 -13.30 -15.38 -3.62
N VAL A 164 -12.22 -16.11 -3.89
CA VAL A 164 -11.82 -16.49 -5.25
C VAL A 164 -12.92 -17.39 -5.83
N PRO A 165 -13.45 -17.07 -7.03
CA PRO A 165 -14.53 -17.82 -7.66
C PRO A 165 -14.18 -19.28 -7.94
#